data_AF-A0A8T2QKM1-F1
#
_entry.id   AF-A0A8T2QKM1-F1
#
_cell.length_a   1.000
_cell.length_b   1.000
_cell.length_c   1.000
_cell.angle_alpha   90.00
_cell.angle_beta   90.00
_cell.angle_gamma   90.00
#
_symmetry.space_group_name_H-M   'P 1'
#
loop_
_entity.id
_entity.type
_entity.pdbx_description
1 polymer ?
#
loop_
_entity_poly.entity_id
_entity_poly.type
_entity_poly.pdbx_seq_one_letter_code
_entity_poly.pdbx_strand_id
1 'polypeptide(L)'
;MQPDPLKRTLESVVGDFGTESHMAEARSTEPLEANWPELMDLVEKLEQAEEISSVTRGRCLYSSAFAPTFQVLISTSQGDGYKLLARFENKIQEILVDTTLTRDKMKERIRVCTVSES
;
A
#
# COMPACT_ATOMS: atom_id res chain seq x y z
N MET A 1 31.89 16.19 20.62
CA MET A 1 30.84 16.39 19.61
C MET A 1 30.29 15.02 19.27
N GLN A 2 29.08 14.69 19.74
CA GLN A 2 28.40 13.46 19.33
C GLN A 2 27.91 13.63 17.89
N PRO A 3 28.15 12.66 16.99
CA PRO A 3 27.59 12.73 15.64
C PRO A 3 26.09 12.39 15.68
N ASP A 4 25.29 13.20 15.00
CA ASP A 4 23.84 13.07 14.87
C ASP A 4 23.41 11.68 14.34
N PRO A 5 22.49 10.97 15.02
CA PRO A 5 22.07 9.61 14.67
C PRO A 5 21.13 9.50 13.45
N LEU A 6 20.81 10.61 12.78
CA LEU A 6 19.77 10.65 11.75
C LEU A 6 20.27 10.55 10.30
N LYS A 7 21.56 10.29 10.07
CA LYS A 7 22.13 10.24 8.71
C LYS A 7 22.40 8.85 8.15
N ARG A 8 22.05 7.75 8.83
CA ARG A 8 22.40 6.40 8.37
C ARG A 8 21.28 5.57 7.74
N THR A 9 20.08 6.12 7.54
CA THR A 9 18.92 5.29 7.17
C THR A 9 18.47 5.42 5.72
N LEU A 10 19.12 6.25 4.89
CA LEU A 10 18.60 6.55 3.53
C LEU A 10 19.47 6.08 2.35
N GLU A 11 20.50 5.27 2.58
CA GLU A 11 21.38 4.76 1.50
C GLU A 11 21.53 3.23 1.51
N SER A 12 20.44 2.47 1.71
CA SER A 12 20.53 1.00 1.60
C SER A 12 19.30 0.32 1.00
N VAL A 13 18.52 1.02 0.17
CA VAL A 13 17.41 0.40 -0.57
C VAL A 13 17.44 0.79 -2.05
N VAL A 14 18.60 0.57 -2.66
CA VAL A 14 18.72 0.27 -4.09
C VAL A 14 19.50 -1.03 -4.19
N GLY A 15 18.79 -2.14 -4.13
CA GLY A 15 19.26 -3.47 -4.52
C GLY A 15 18.16 -4.05 -5.40
N ASP A 16 18.33 -3.89 -6.71
CA ASP A 16 18.88 -4.93 -7.58
C ASP A 16 17.78 -5.90 -8.00
N PHE A 17 17.33 -5.70 -9.24
CA PHE A 17 16.48 -6.62 -9.95
C PHE A 17 17.34 -7.83 -10.33
N GLY A 18 17.16 -8.95 -9.63
CA GLY A 18 17.74 -10.21 -10.10
C GLY A 18 17.76 -11.29 -9.04
N THR A 19 17.29 -12.47 -9.46
CA THR A 19 17.56 -13.78 -8.84
C THR A 19 16.80 -14.10 -7.56
N GLU A 20 15.65 -14.75 -7.77
CA GLU A 20 15.10 -15.87 -7.03
C GLU A 20 15.90 -16.36 -5.79
N SER A 21 15.33 -16.19 -4.59
CA SER A 21 15.27 -17.30 -3.64
C SER A 21 14.30 -17.02 -2.49
N HIS A 22 13.29 -17.89 -2.40
CA HIS A 22 12.67 -18.33 -1.16
C HIS A 22 12.30 -17.25 -0.13
N MET A 23 11.23 -16.49 -0.42
CA MET A 23 10.42 -15.91 0.65
C MET A 23 9.03 -16.52 0.57
N ALA A 24 8.88 -17.56 1.39
CA ALA A 24 7.67 -18.24 1.82
C ALA A 24 6.37 -17.76 1.16
N GLU A 25 5.72 -18.69 0.45
CA GLU A 25 4.27 -18.76 0.38
C GLU A 25 3.68 -18.73 1.81
N ALA A 26 3.53 -17.54 2.39
CA ALA A 26 2.59 -17.30 3.46
C ALA A 26 1.21 -17.25 2.82
N ARG A 27 0.69 -18.43 2.46
CA ARG A 27 -0.72 -18.65 2.20
C ARG A 27 -1.48 -18.55 3.53
N SER A 28 -1.46 -17.37 4.15
CA SER A 28 -2.36 -17.04 5.24
C SER A 28 -3.75 -16.86 4.63
N THR A 29 -4.48 -17.97 4.53
CA THR A 29 -5.91 -17.99 4.21
C THR A 29 -6.68 -17.70 5.49
N GLU A 30 -6.31 -16.64 6.19
CA GLU A 30 -7.15 -16.05 7.23
C GLU A 30 -7.98 -14.98 6.53
N PRO A 31 -9.29 -14.86 6.79
CA PRO A 31 -10.07 -13.74 6.28
C PRO A 31 -9.53 -12.46 6.91
N LEU A 32 -8.53 -11.87 6.27
CA LEU A 32 -7.89 -10.59 6.63
C LEU A 32 -8.94 -9.46 6.77
N GLU A 33 -10.11 -9.68 6.18
CA GLU A 33 -11.31 -8.84 6.23
C GLU A 33 -11.74 -8.50 7.66
N ALA A 34 -11.53 -9.37 8.66
CA ALA A 34 -12.07 -9.14 10.00
C ALA A 34 -11.25 -8.17 10.87
N ASN A 35 -10.00 -7.84 10.52
CA ASN A 35 -9.08 -7.16 11.43
C ASN A 35 -8.37 -5.93 10.84
N TRP A 36 -8.95 -5.32 9.79
CA TRP A 36 -8.38 -4.11 9.18
C TRP A 36 -9.46 -3.13 8.66
N PRO A 37 -10.19 -2.45 9.55
CA PRO A 37 -11.33 -1.61 9.18
C PRO A 37 -10.93 -0.44 8.26
N GLU A 38 -9.74 0.15 8.43
CA GLU A 38 -9.24 1.24 7.57
C GLU A 38 -8.99 0.77 6.14
N LEU A 39 -8.57 -0.49 5.95
CA LEU A 39 -8.41 -1.07 4.62
C LEU A 39 -9.77 -1.30 3.95
N MET A 40 -10.76 -1.78 4.70
CA MET A 40 -12.11 -1.98 4.17
C MET A 40 -12.74 -0.66 3.74
N ASP A 41 -12.65 0.35 4.60
CA ASP A 41 -13.14 1.71 4.32
C ASP A 41 -12.45 2.33 3.09
N LEU A 42 -11.13 2.15 2.95
CA LEU A 42 -10.40 2.58 1.76
C LEU A 42 -10.92 1.89 0.49
N VAL A 43 -11.05 0.56 0.51
CA VAL A 43 -11.51 -0.21 -0.66
C VAL A 43 -12.92 0.22 -1.05
N GLU A 44 -13.83 0.32 -0.08
CA GLU A 44 -15.21 0.75 -0.31
C GLU A 44 -15.27 2.15 -0.93
N LYS A 45 -14.53 3.13 -0.37
CA LYS A 45 -14.48 4.50 -0.90
C LYS A 45 -13.87 4.57 -2.31
N LEU A 46 -12.93 3.69 -2.63
CA LEU A 46 -12.36 3.60 -3.97
C LEU A 46 -13.36 2.97 -4.95
N GLU A 47 -14.09 1.93 -4.56
CA GLU A 47 -15.13 1.30 -5.38
C GLU A 47 -16.31 2.24 -5.65
N GLN A 48 -16.61 3.16 -4.73
CA GLN A 48 -17.67 4.17 -4.90
C GLN A 48 -17.26 5.36 -5.79
N ALA A 49 -15.99 5.48 -6.18
CA ALA A 49 -15.53 6.58 -7.02
C ALA A 49 -15.87 6.32 -8.50
N GLU A 50 -16.58 7.25 -9.15
CA GLU A 50 -16.98 7.12 -10.56
C GLU A 50 -15.80 6.96 -11.52
N GLU A 51 -14.63 7.51 -11.18
CA GLU A 51 -13.44 7.44 -12.01
C GLU A 51 -12.66 6.12 -11.87
N ILE A 52 -13.07 5.25 -10.93
CA ILE A 52 -12.47 3.95 -10.67
C ILE A 52 -13.35 2.87 -11.30
N SER A 53 -12.77 2.09 -12.19
CA SER A 53 -13.47 1.03 -12.92
C SER A 53 -13.47 -0.29 -12.14
N SER A 54 -12.39 -0.58 -11.40
CA SER A 54 -12.31 -1.78 -10.57
C SER A 54 -11.29 -1.62 -9.45
N VAL A 55 -11.57 -2.24 -8.30
CA VAL A 55 -10.63 -2.37 -7.19
C VAL A 55 -10.46 -3.85 -6.90
N THR A 56 -9.23 -4.35 -7.01
CA THR A 56 -8.89 -5.75 -6.75
C THR A 56 -7.87 -5.84 -5.63
N ARG A 57 -8.19 -6.63 -4.59
CA ARG A 57 -7.24 -6.90 -3.51
C ARG A 57 -6.22 -7.93 -4.00
N GLY A 58 -4.95 -7.55 -3.96
CA GLY A 58 -3.81 -8.39 -4.30
C GLY A 58 -3.29 -9.18 -3.11
N ARG A 59 -1.98 -9.43 -3.08
CA ARG A 59 -1.34 -10.20 -2.02
C ARG A 59 -1.27 -9.40 -0.72
N CYS A 60 -1.41 -10.10 0.40
CA CYS A 60 -1.04 -9.57 1.72
C CYS A 60 0.36 -10.07 2.08
N LEU A 61 1.19 -9.15 2.60
CA LEU A 61 2.57 -9.38 2.97
C LEU A 61 2.78 -8.90 4.40
N TYR A 62 3.77 -9.46 5.08
CA TYR A 62 4.22 -8.97 6.38
C TYR A 62 5.57 -8.26 6.23
N SER A 63 5.67 -7.05 6.75
CA SER A 63 6.90 -6.26 6.79
C SER A 63 7.55 -6.37 8.16
N SER A 64 8.88 -6.46 8.20
CA SER A 64 9.64 -6.33 9.43
C SER A 64 9.55 -4.93 10.03
N ALA A 65 9.22 -3.93 9.21
CA ALA A 65 9.02 -2.56 9.66
C ALA A 65 7.59 -2.39 10.18
N PHE A 66 7.46 -1.87 11.41
CA PHE A 66 6.18 -1.51 12.01
C PHE A 66 5.73 -0.11 11.53
N ALA A 67 4.48 0.00 11.07
CA ALA A 67 3.81 1.26 10.77
C ALA A 67 2.83 1.59 11.90
N PRO A 68 3.06 2.68 12.65
CA PRO A 68 2.17 3.05 13.75
C PRO A 68 0.81 3.59 13.28
N THR A 69 0.68 3.97 12.01
CA THR A 69 -0.54 4.51 11.42
C THR A 69 -0.82 3.87 10.07
N PHE A 70 -2.08 3.90 9.64
CA PHE A 70 -2.49 3.43 8.33
C PHE A 70 -1.90 4.32 7.24
N GLN A 71 -1.21 3.72 6.28
CA GLN A 71 -0.53 4.42 5.19
C GLN A 71 -0.89 3.77 3.87
N VAL A 72 -1.14 4.60 2.84
CA VAL A 72 -1.41 4.12 1.49
C VAL A 72 -0.42 4.75 0.53
N LEU A 73 0.32 3.92 -0.20
CA LEU A 73 1.37 4.33 -1.12
C LEU A 73 1.06 3.86 -2.54
N ILE A 74 1.33 4.70 -3.54
CA ILE A 74 1.30 4.28 -4.95
C ILE A 74 2.67 3.67 -5.28
N SER A 75 2.70 2.37 -5.57
CA SER A 75 3.91 1.64 -5.90
C SER A 75 4.30 1.85 -7.37
N THR A 76 3.44 1.43 -8.30
CA THR A 76 3.70 1.55 -9.74
C THR A 76 2.39 1.80 -10.47
N SER A 77 2.46 2.48 -11.62
CA SER A 77 1.44 2.32 -12.64
C SER A 77 1.60 0.93 -13.25
N GLN A 78 0.52 0.18 -13.38
CA GLN A 78 0.51 -1.13 -14.03
C GLN A 78 -0.54 -1.07 -15.14
N GLY A 79 -0.08 -0.94 -16.39
CA GLY A 79 -0.99 -0.73 -17.52
C GLY A 79 -1.83 0.54 -17.36
N ASP A 80 -3.14 0.42 -17.51
CA ASP A 80 -4.13 1.48 -17.33
C ASP A 80 -4.53 1.73 -15.86
N GLY A 81 -3.87 1.07 -14.90
CA GLY A 81 -4.20 1.20 -13.47
C GLY A 81 -3.01 1.54 -12.57
N TYR A 82 -3.27 1.55 -11.27
CA TYR A 82 -2.28 1.78 -10.22
C TYR A 82 -2.27 0.64 -9.22
N LYS A 83 -1.06 0.27 -8.80
CA LYS A 83 -0.85 -0.61 -7.66
C LYS A 83 -0.64 0.23 -6.41
N LEU A 84 -1.57 0.12 -5.46
CA LEU A 84 -1.48 0.71 -4.13
C LEU A 84 -0.96 -0.32 -3.13
N LEU A 85 -0.28 0.18 -2.11
CA LEU A 85 0.18 -0.57 -0.95
C LEU A 85 -0.42 0.08 0.28
N ALA A 86 -1.44 -0.56 0.86
CA ALA A 86 -1.97 -0.20 2.16
C ALA A 86 -1.12 -0.87 3.23
N ARG A 87 -0.69 -0.13 4.25
CA ARG A 87 0.20 -0.61 5.30
C ARG A 87 -0.30 -0.19 6.67
N PHE A 88 -0.27 -1.12 7.61
CA PHE A 88 -0.62 -0.89 9.00
C PHE A 88 0.08 -1.93 9.86
N GLU A 89 0.66 -1.50 10.97
CA GLU A 89 1.51 -2.35 11.81
C GLU A 89 2.61 -3.02 10.97
N ASN A 90 2.70 -4.35 11.03
CA ASN A 90 3.60 -5.16 10.24
C ASN A 90 2.92 -5.75 8.98
N LYS A 91 1.74 -5.27 8.57
CA LYS A 91 0.98 -5.79 7.42
C LYS A 91 1.03 -4.84 6.24
N ILE A 92 1.13 -5.39 5.04
CA ILE A 92 1.04 -4.68 3.78
C ILE A 92 0.03 -5.41 2.90
N GLN A 93 -1.02 -4.73 2.45
CA GLN A 93 -1.98 -5.22 1.47
C GLN A 93 -1.75 -4.53 0.12
N GLU A 94 -1.55 -5.34 -0.92
CA GLU A 94 -1.56 -4.85 -2.30
C GLU A 94 -3.00 -4.61 -2.76
N ILE A 95 -3.25 -3.48 -3.42
CA ILE A 95 -4.55 -3.17 -4.03
C ILE A 95 -4.27 -2.72 -5.46
N LEU A 96 -4.91 -3.36 -6.43
CA LEU A 96 -4.86 -2.98 -7.83
C LEU A 96 -6.10 -2.16 -8.13
N VAL A 97 -5.91 -0.94 -8.64
CA VAL A 97 -6.99 -0.04 -8.99
C VAL A 97 -6.93 0.23 -10.48
N ASP A 98 -7.97 -0.15 -11.20
CA ASP A 98 -8.14 0.19 -12.61
C ASP A 98 -8.88 1.53 -12.70
N THR A 99 -8.26 2.53 -13.34
CA THR A 99 -8.78 3.89 -13.35
C THR A 99 -8.19 4.72 -14.47
N THR A 100 -8.98 5.64 -15.02
CA THR A 100 -8.51 6.61 -16.01
C THR A 100 -7.84 7.85 -15.37
N LEU A 101 -7.75 7.89 -14.05
CA LEU A 101 -7.15 9.01 -13.33
C LEU A 101 -5.64 9.12 -13.58
N THR A 102 -5.15 10.36 -13.63
CA THR A 102 -3.72 10.61 -13.59
C THR A 102 -3.16 10.34 -12.20
N ARG A 103 -1.84 10.07 -12.10
CA ARG A 103 -1.18 9.75 -10.83
C ARG A 103 -1.42 10.80 -9.76
N ASP A 104 -1.47 12.07 -10.13
CA ASP A 104 -1.66 13.16 -9.17
C ASP A 104 -3.09 13.19 -8.62
N LYS A 105 -4.10 13.02 -9.49
CA LYS A 105 -5.49 12.85 -9.07
C LYS A 105 -5.70 11.59 -8.23
N MET A 106 -4.99 10.51 -8.54
CA MET A 106 -5.06 9.29 -7.73
C MET A 106 -4.50 9.52 -6.32
N LYS A 107 -3.41 10.28 -6.17
CA LYS A 107 -2.90 10.66 -4.84
C LYS A 107 -3.90 11.52 -4.07
N GLU A 108 -4.53 12.49 -4.74
CA GLU A 108 -5.57 13.32 -4.14
C GLU A 108 -6.75 12.47 -3.67
N ARG A 109 -7.23 11.56 -4.52
CA ARG A 109 -8.29 10.61 -4.19
C ARG A 109 -7.94 9.77 -2.97
N ILE A 110 -6.75 9.17 -2.93
CA ILE A 110 -6.28 8.38 -1.78
C ILE A 110 -6.24 9.26 -0.51
N ARG A 111 -5.80 10.51 -0.60
CA ARG A 111 -5.83 11.43 0.53
C ARG A 111 -7.25 11.66 1.01
N VAL A 112 -8.21 11.92 0.12
CA VAL A 112 -9.62 12.08 0.48
C VAL A 112 -10.17 10.80 1.13
N CYS A 113 -9.79 9.62 0.64
CA CYS A 113 -10.25 8.36 1.21
C CYS A 113 -9.65 8.06 2.60
N THR A 114 -8.43 8.53 2.88
CA THR A 114 -7.67 8.19 4.11
C THR A 114 -7.68 9.28 5.18
N VAL A 115 -7.91 10.53 4.79
CA VAL A 115 -8.11 11.64 5.73
C VAL A 115 -9.58 11.67 6.08
N SER A 116 -9.96 10.93 7.12
CA SER A 116 -11.25 11.15 7.77
C SER A 116 -11.31 12.61 8.21
N GLU A 117 -12.27 13.39 7.68
CA GLU A 117 -12.65 14.67 8.27
C GLU A 117 -12.88 14.44 9.77
N SER A 118 -12.10 15.16 10.58
CA SER A 118 -12.15 15.15 12.04
C SER A 118 -13.34 15.93 12.56
#